data_AF-A0A8B5W8M2-F1
#
_entry.id   AF-A0A8B5W8M2-F1
#
_cell.length_a   1.000
_cell.length_b   1.000
_cell.length_c   1.000
_cell.angle_alpha   90.00
_cell.angle_beta   90.00
_cell.angle_gamma   90.00
#
_symmetry.space_group_name_H-M   'P 1'
#
loop_
_entity.id
_entity.type
_entity.pdbx_description
1 polymer ?
#
loop_
_entity_poly.entity_id
_entity_poly.type
_entity_poly.pdbx_seq_one_letter_code
_entity_poly.pdbx_strand_id
1 'polypeptide(L)'
;MERKGVTNPMSMWLSLLFFGIPTVLFTLSIYVGMPYLGFRGVNPIVNYTVTLMGPVILLFFASFAAFKLEGHPMNWKTVRKRFRLNTLNKKEWGWVLGLSLFMLLGNVIFMPTQNWLLSNVSLAIPDFLPSTLDPRITVSGLPPEFASEPMASIIFFQLFFMFFNIFGEELWWRGYILPRQELAHGKHTWLIHGLLWTLFHSFWWWNLLVLLPGALAAAFVAQKLKNTTILILAHLLVNSLGGVIVMLINS
;
A
#
# COMPACT_ATOMS: atom_id res chain seq x y z
N MET A 1 2.60 7.56 31.70
CA MET A 1 2.85 6.10 31.73
C MET A 1 1.84 5.43 30.81
N GLU A 2 2.28 4.85 29.70
CA GLU A 2 1.40 4.03 28.85
C GLU A 2 0.94 2.79 29.63
N ARG A 3 -0.36 2.50 29.64
CA ARG A 3 -0.89 1.28 30.27
C ARG A 3 -0.63 0.09 29.34
N LYS A 4 0.09 -0.92 29.82
CA LYS A 4 0.36 -2.15 29.05
C LYS A 4 -0.94 -2.82 28.61
N GLY A 5 -1.01 -3.22 27.35
CA GLY A 5 -2.15 -3.92 26.77
C GLY A 5 -3.36 -3.03 26.46
N VAL A 6 -3.20 -1.69 26.51
CA VAL A 6 -4.22 -0.72 26.11
C VAL A 6 -3.74 0.03 24.87
N THR A 7 -4.61 0.15 23.87
CA THR A 7 -4.33 0.91 22.65
C THR A 7 -4.40 2.40 22.95
N ASN A 8 -3.30 3.11 22.74
CA ASN A 8 -3.19 4.55 23.01
C ASN A 8 -3.58 5.38 21.78
N PRO A 9 -4.18 6.58 21.97
CA PRO A 9 -4.47 7.48 20.87
C PRO A 9 -3.20 7.91 20.13
N MET A 10 -3.30 8.05 18.82
CA MET A 10 -2.22 8.56 17.97
C MET A 10 -2.52 9.99 17.55
N SER A 11 -1.74 10.95 18.06
CA SER A 11 -1.85 12.36 17.68
C SER A 11 -1.46 12.58 16.21
N MET A 12 -1.76 13.78 15.69
CA MET A 12 -1.38 14.15 14.32
C MET A 12 0.15 14.08 14.11
N TRP A 13 0.95 14.58 15.05
CA TRP A 13 2.41 14.52 14.95
C TRP A 13 2.93 13.08 14.89
N LEU A 14 2.41 12.20 15.73
CA LEU A 14 2.78 10.79 15.70
C LEU A 14 2.32 10.12 14.39
N SER A 15 1.15 10.51 13.88
CA SER A 15 0.67 10.06 12.56
C SER A 15 1.63 10.47 11.45
N LEU A 16 2.09 11.73 11.43
CA LEU A 16 3.06 12.21 10.45
C LEU A 16 4.36 11.40 10.48
N LEU A 17 4.85 10.99 11.66
CA LEU A 17 6.03 10.13 11.77
C LEU A 17 5.75 8.71 11.25
N PHE A 18 4.61 8.12 11.60
CA PHE A 18 4.26 6.74 11.23
C PHE A 18 3.98 6.55 9.73
N PHE A 19 3.58 7.62 9.03
CA PHE A 19 3.47 7.63 7.58
C PHE A 19 4.76 8.11 6.90
N GLY A 20 5.38 9.16 7.43
CA GLY A 20 6.56 9.80 6.84
C GLY A 20 7.82 8.94 6.87
N ILE A 21 8.05 8.16 7.94
CA ILE A 21 9.22 7.25 8.00
C ILE A 21 9.13 6.20 6.87
N PRO A 22 8.01 5.45 6.72
CA PRO A 22 7.81 4.62 5.54
C PRO A 22 7.97 5.37 4.22
N THR A 23 7.41 6.56 4.06
CA THR A 23 7.58 7.35 2.83
C THR A 23 9.04 7.56 2.49
N VAL A 24 9.84 8.08 3.44
CA VAL A 24 11.27 8.31 3.23
C VAL A 24 12.00 7.01 2.89
N LEU A 25 11.66 5.92 3.57
CA LEU A 25 12.23 4.60 3.29
C LEU A 25 11.93 4.15 1.84
N PHE A 26 10.68 4.23 1.39
CA PHE A 26 10.31 3.88 0.01
C PHE A 26 10.98 4.82 -1.00
N THR A 27 11.00 6.12 -0.74
CA THR A 27 11.70 7.10 -1.60
C THR A 27 13.17 6.74 -1.75
N LEU A 28 13.90 6.53 -0.65
CA LEU A 28 15.33 6.16 -0.71
C LEU A 28 15.52 4.80 -1.39
N SER A 29 14.64 3.84 -1.10
CA SER A 29 14.71 2.51 -1.69
C SER A 29 14.56 2.53 -3.21
N ILE A 30 13.59 3.29 -3.74
CA ILE A 30 13.30 3.39 -5.17
C ILE A 30 14.27 4.35 -5.88
N TYR A 31 14.53 5.53 -5.32
CA TYR A 31 15.29 6.58 -6.02
C TYR A 31 16.80 6.49 -5.81
N VAL A 32 17.26 5.73 -4.83
CA VAL A 32 18.69 5.53 -4.56
C VAL A 32 19.07 4.06 -4.64
N GLY A 33 18.38 3.19 -3.90
CA GLY A 33 18.71 1.76 -3.83
C GLY A 33 18.55 1.05 -5.18
N MET A 34 17.40 1.20 -5.82
CA MET A 34 17.09 0.52 -7.07
C MET A 34 18.05 0.88 -8.22
N PRO A 35 18.30 2.16 -8.54
CA PRO A 35 19.28 2.50 -9.58
C PRO A 35 20.70 2.08 -9.19
N TYR A 36 21.10 2.22 -7.92
CA TYR A 36 22.43 1.80 -7.46
C TYR A 36 22.71 0.31 -7.68
N LEU A 37 21.72 -0.55 -7.46
CA LEU A 37 21.80 -1.99 -7.74
C LEU A 37 21.73 -2.25 -9.24
N GLY A 38 20.84 -1.57 -9.96
CA GLY A 38 20.68 -1.69 -11.41
C GLY A 38 21.97 -1.35 -12.18
N PHE A 39 22.64 -0.26 -11.83
CA PHE A 39 23.92 0.13 -12.45
C PHE A 39 25.06 -0.86 -12.20
N ARG A 40 24.94 -1.74 -11.21
CA ARG A 40 25.88 -2.84 -10.97
C ARG A 40 25.49 -4.15 -11.63
N GLY A 41 24.45 -4.13 -12.47
CA GLY A 41 23.96 -5.34 -13.13
C GLY A 41 23.35 -6.35 -12.17
N VAL A 42 22.86 -5.91 -11.00
CA VAL A 42 22.14 -6.81 -10.09
C VAL A 42 20.87 -7.27 -10.78
N ASN A 43 20.64 -8.58 -10.73
CA ASN A 43 19.46 -9.25 -11.28
C ASN A 43 18.15 -8.51 -10.91
N PRO A 44 17.22 -8.26 -11.86
CA PRO A 44 15.99 -7.51 -11.61
C PRO A 44 15.12 -8.08 -10.49
N ILE A 45 14.96 -9.40 -10.39
CA ILE A 45 14.18 -10.02 -9.30
C ILE A 45 14.81 -9.71 -7.95
N VAL A 46 16.14 -9.81 -7.84
CA VAL A 46 16.87 -9.49 -6.60
C VAL A 46 16.76 -8.00 -6.28
N ASN A 47 16.92 -7.13 -7.28
CA ASN A 47 16.80 -5.69 -7.10
C ASN A 47 15.41 -5.31 -6.59
N TYR A 48 14.34 -5.74 -7.27
CA TYR A 48 12.95 -5.49 -6.85
C TYR A 48 12.61 -6.11 -5.50
N THR A 49 13.16 -7.28 -5.20
CA THR A 49 13.03 -7.91 -3.87
C THR A 49 13.57 -7.00 -2.77
N VAL A 50 14.76 -6.44 -2.96
CA VAL A 50 15.36 -5.56 -1.95
C VAL A 50 14.63 -4.21 -1.91
N THR A 51 14.30 -3.65 -3.06
CA THR A 51 13.95 -2.23 -3.16
C THR A 51 12.46 -1.93 -3.19
N LEU A 52 11.60 -2.88 -3.56
CA LEU A 52 10.15 -2.78 -3.45
C LEU A 52 9.58 -3.71 -2.39
N MET A 53 9.96 -5.00 -2.42
CA MET A 53 9.42 -5.97 -1.46
C MET A 53 10.00 -5.75 -0.05
N GLY A 54 11.27 -5.35 0.07
CA GLY A 54 11.92 -5.07 1.34
C GLY A 54 11.15 -4.08 2.23
N PRO A 55 10.80 -2.89 1.74
CA PRO A 55 10.00 -1.93 2.51
C PRO A 55 8.63 -2.46 2.97
N VAL A 56 7.87 -3.19 2.14
CA VAL A 56 6.58 -3.78 2.58
C VAL A 56 6.75 -4.93 3.57
N ILE A 57 7.84 -5.72 3.46
CA ILE A 57 8.23 -6.69 4.48
C ILE A 57 8.50 -5.99 5.82
N LEU A 58 9.19 -4.85 5.79
CA LEU A 58 9.45 -4.05 6.98
C LEU A 58 8.16 -3.52 7.60
N LEU A 59 7.17 -3.08 6.80
CA LEU A 59 5.85 -2.71 7.32
C LEU A 59 5.15 -3.87 8.01
N PHE A 60 5.19 -5.06 7.41
CA PHE A 60 4.64 -6.28 7.99
C PHE A 60 5.24 -6.55 9.38
N PHE A 61 6.58 -6.63 9.48
CA PHE A 61 7.24 -6.88 10.76
C PHE A 61 7.08 -5.72 11.76
N ALA A 62 7.09 -4.48 11.29
CA ALA A 62 6.84 -3.31 12.12
C ALA A 62 5.46 -3.37 12.77
N SER A 63 4.43 -3.86 12.07
CA SER A 63 3.08 -4.01 12.63
C SER A 63 3.07 -4.94 13.86
N PHE A 64 3.78 -6.07 13.80
CA PHE A 64 3.90 -7.01 14.91
C PHE A 64 4.85 -6.52 16.01
N ALA A 65 5.92 -5.83 15.65
CA ALA A 65 6.82 -5.21 16.62
C ALA A 65 6.08 -4.15 17.44
N ALA A 66 5.33 -3.27 16.77
CA ALA A 66 4.55 -2.22 17.40
C ALA A 66 3.41 -2.81 18.27
N PHE A 67 2.73 -3.85 17.78
CA PHE A 67 1.78 -4.64 18.57
C PHE A 67 2.40 -5.20 19.87
N LYS A 68 3.62 -5.75 19.79
CA LYS A 68 4.33 -6.29 20.95
C LYS A 68 4.75 -5.18 21.92
N LEU A 69 5.16 -4.01 21.40
CA LEU A 69 5.54 -2.84 22.20
C LEU A 69 4.34 -2.23 22.95
N GLU A 70 3.11 -2.35 22.43
CA GLU A 70 1.88 -2.02 23.17
C GLU A 70 1.67 -2.93 24.41
N GLY A 71 2.45 -4.00 24.57
CA GLY A 71 2.39 -4.91 25.72
C GLY A 71 1.31 -5.99 25.59
N HIS A 72 0.81 -6.24 24.38
CA HIS A 72 -0.15 -7.31 24.13
C HIS A 72 0.53 -8.69 24.09
N PRO A 73 -0.10 -9.76 24.60
CA PRO A 73 0.42 -11.11 24.45
C PRO A 73 0.38 -11.55 22.99
N MET A 74 1.50 -12.14 22.51
CA MET A 74 1.66 -12.62 21.15
C MET A 74 0.97 -13.97 20.95
N ASN A 75 -0.36 -13.95 20.87
CA ASN A 75 -1.17 -15.11 20.50
C ASN A 75 -2.22 -14.71 19.47
N TRP A 76 -2.68 -15.68 18.68
CA TRP A 76 -3.57 -15.44 17.56
C TRP A 76 -4.87 -14.73 17.96
N LYS A 77 -5.48 -15.09 19.09
CA LYS A 77 -6.73 -14.48 19.56
C LYS A 77 -6.57 -12.97 19.78
N THR A 78 -5.46 -12.55 20.41
CA THR A 78 -5.18 -11.13 20.66
C THR A 78 -4.78 -10.40 19.39
N VAL A 79 -3.91 -10.98 18.56
CA VAL A 79 -3.49 -10.43 17.26
C VAL A 79 -4.72 -10.17 16.39
N ARG A 80 -5.54 -11.21 16.19
CA ARG A 80 -6.77 -11.15 15.41
C ARG A 80 -7.69 -10.04 15.88
N LYS A 81 -7.90 -9.91 17.19
CA LYS A 81 -8.73 -8.86 17.79
C LYS A 81 -8.14 -7.47 17.57
N ARG A 82 -6.83 -7.29 17.80
CA ARG A 82 -6.16 -5.98 17.76
C ARG A 82 -6.03 -5.44 16.34
N PHE A 83 -5.77 -6.30 15.36
CA PHE A 83 -5.73 -5.97 13.93
C PHE A 83 -7.11 -6.01 13.26
N ARG A 84 -8.17 -6.35 14.00
CA ARG A 84 -9.56 -6.44 13.50
C ARG A 84 -9.74 -7.41 12.32
N LEU A 85 -9.08 -8.55 12.41
CA LEU A 85 -9.14 -9.62 11.40
C LEU A 85 -10.37 -10.49 11.65
N ASN A 86 -11.54 -10.00 11.23
CA ASN A 86 -12.81 -10.68 11.46
C ASN A 86 -13.28 -11.44 10.20
N THR A 87 -14.13 -12.45 10.40
CA THR A 87 -14.83 -13.11 9.29
C THR A 87 -15.87 -12.15 8.70
N LEU A 88 -16.12 -12.25 7.40
CA LEU A 88 -17.11 -11.43 6.72
C LEU A 88 -18.51 -12.03 6.83
N ASN A 89 -19.50 -11.19 7.09
CA ASN A 89 -20.90 -11.52 6.86
C ASN A 89 -21.33 -11.21 5.41
N LYS A 90 -22.54 -11.64 5.02
CA LYS A 90 -23.06 -11.46 3.65
C LYS A 90 -23.07 -10.00 3.17
N LYS A 91 -23.35 -9.05 4.05
CA LYS A 91 -23.36 -7.61 3.70
C LYS A 91 -21.94 -7.07 3.53
N GLU A 92 -20.99 -7.53 4.33
CA GLU A 92 -19.57 -7.12 4.23
C GLU A 92 -18.92 -7.61 2.94
N TRP A 93 -19.35 -8.75 2.37
CA TRP A 93 -18.95 -9.14 1.01
C TRP A 93 -19.38 -8.11 -0.04
N GLY A 94 -20.58 -7.53 0.10
CA GLY A 94 -21.00 -6.41 -0.73
C GLY A 94 -20.09 -5.18 -0.59
N TRP A 95 -19.57 -4.91 0.61
CA TRP A 95 -18.58 -3.85 0.83
C TRP A 95 -17.23 -4.16 0.20
N VAL A 96 -16.75 -5.41 0.24
CA VAL A 96 -15.53 -5.82 -0.47
C VAL A 96 -15.67 -5.54 -1.96
N LEU A 97 -16.75 -6.02 -2.58
CA LEU A 97 -16.98 -5.84 -4.02
C LEU A 97 -17.17 -4.36 -4.38
N GLY A 98 -18.01 -3.65 -3.64
CA GLY A 98 -18.28 -2.23 -3.87
C GLY A 98 -17.04 -1.36 -3.73
N LEU A 99 -16.21 -1.60 -2.70
CA LEU A 99 -14.96 -0.88 -2.53
C LEU A 99 -13.95 -1.22 -3.63
N SER A 100 -13.81 -2.49 -3.99
CA SER A 100 -12.90 -2.92 -5.05
C SER A 100 -13.26 -2.27 -6.38
N LEU A 101 -14.55 -2.30 -6.73
CA LEU A 101 -15.05 -1.65 -7.94
C LEU A 101 -14.85 -0.13 -7.90
N PHE A 102 -15.14 0.51 -6.76
CA PHE A 102 -14.91 1.94 -6.58
C PHE A 102 -13.43 2.31 -6.78
N MET A 103 -12.50 1.53 -6.25
CA MET A 103 -11.06 1.76 -6.41
C MET A 103 -10.60 1.54 -7.85
N LEU A 104 -11.06 0.47 -8.50
CA LEU A 104 -10.73 0.19 -9.91
C LEU A 104 -11.26 1.27 -10.85
N LEU A 105 -12.55 1.63 -10.71
CA LEU A 105 -13.16 2.70 -11.50
C LEU A 105 -12.53 4.05 -11.18
N GLY A 106 -12.22 4.32 -9.92
CA GLY A 106 -11.51 5.52 -9.50
C GLY A 106 -10.17 5.66 -10.21
N ASN A 107 -9.38 4.60 -10.28
CA ASN A 107 -8.10 4.62 -10.98
C ASN A 107 -8.26 4.99 -12.46
N VAL A 108 -9.28 4.46 -13.14
CA VAL A 108 -9.55 4.77 -14.55
C VAL A 108 -10.08 6.19 -14.73
N ILE A 109 -11.09 6.58 -13.94
CA ILE A 109 -11.76 7.89 -14.03
C ILE A 109 -10.78 9.04 -13.73
N PHE A 110 -9.90 8.86 -12.74
CA PHE A 110 -8.95 9.87 -12.34
C PHE A 110 -7.61 9.79 -13.08
N MET A 111 -7.41 8.81 -13.97
CA MET A 111 -6.19 8.71 -14.80
C MET A 111 -5.82 10.02 -15.53
N PRO A 112 -6.75 10.83 -16.08
CA PRO A 112 -6.40 12.11 -16.70
C PRO A 112 -5.70 13.09 -15.74
N THR A 113 -5.92 12.97 -14.43
CA THR A 113 -5.25 13.82 -13.43
C THR A 113 -3.76 13.48 -13.29
N GLN A 114 -3.36 12.24 -13.58
CA GLN A 114 -1.95 11.86 -13.67
C GLN A 114 -1.28 12.62 -14.83
N ASN A 115 -1.87 12.57 -16.02
CA ASN A 115 -1.36 13.31 -17.20
C ASN A 115 -1.31 14.82 -16.95
N TRP A 116 -2.33 15.36 -16.28
CA TRP A 116 -2.33 16.75 -15.87
C TRP A 116 -1.17 17.08 -14.93
N LEU A 117 -0.92 16.27 -13.90
CA LEU A 117 0.20 16.44 -12.97
C LEU A 117 1.54 16.39 -13.72
N LEU A 118 1.73 15.39 -14.59
CA LEU A 118 2.94 15.23 -15.40
C LEU A 118 3.20 16.43 -16.31
N SER A 119 2.15 17.10 -16.78
CA SER A 119 2.28 18.26 -17.69
C SER A 119 2.47 19.59 -16.97
N ASN A 120 1.99 19.73 -15.73
CA ASN A 120 1.92 21.02 -15.02
C ASN A 120 2.87 21.13 -13.83
N VAL A 121 3.37 20.02 -13.31
CA VAL A 121 4.30 20.01 -12.18
C VAL A 121 5.73 19.84 -12.70
N SER A 122 6.59 20.82 -12.45
CA SER A 122 8.00 20.82 -12.89
C SER A 122 8.91 19.93 -12.04
N LEU A 123 8.42 18.77 -11.59
CA LEU A 123 9.23 17.74 -10.94
C LEU A 123 9.66 16.72 -11.99
N ALA A 124 10.96 16.51 -12.14
CA ALA A 124 11.48 15.56 -13.11
C ALA A 124 11.09 14.12 -12.74
N ILE A 125 10.66 13.35 -13.74
CA ILE A 125 10.56 11.89 -13.63
C ILE A 125 11.96 11.34 -13.88
N PRO A 126 12.53 10.53 -12.98
CA PRO A 126 13.86 9.99 -13.19
C PRO A 126 13.90 9.02 -14.38
N ASP A 127 14.90 9.17 -15.25
CA ASP A 127 15.08 8.31 -16.43
C ASP A 127 15.56 6.89 -16.10
N PHE A 128 15.98 6.65 -14.85
CA PHE A 128 16.38 5.32 -14.40
C PHE A 128 15.22 4.45 -13.93
N LEU A 129 13.98 4.97 -13.91
CA LEU A 129 12.84 4.17 -13.48
C LEU A 129 12.64 2.98 -14.44
N PRO A 130 12.44 1.76 -13.92
CA PRO A 130 12.18 0.62 -14.76
C PRO A 130 10.77 0.69 -15.37
N SER A 131 10.53 -0.10 -16.42
CA SER A 131 9.29 -0.01 -17.22
C SER A 131 8.03 -0.20 -16.39
N THR A 132 8.07 -1.02 -15.34
CA THR A 132 6.91 -1.24 -14.45
C THR A 132 6.57 -0.07 -13.54
N LEU A 133 7.49 0.89 -13.34
CA LEU A 133 7.33 2.02 -12.43
C LEU A 133 7.29 3.38 -13.13
N ASP A 134 7.69 3.43 -14.40
CA ASP A 134 7.73 4.66 -15.18
C ASP A 134 6.33 5.02 -15.71
N PRO A 135 5.74 6.16 -15.30
CA PRO A 135 4.39 6.55 -15.74
C PRO A 135 4.33 6.93 -17.23
N ARG A 136 5.47 7.05 -17.91
CA ARG A 136 5.55 7.33 -19.35
C ARG A 136 5.41 6.06 -20.19
N ILE A 137 5.47 4.89 -19.57
CA ILE A 137 5.52 3.59 -20.24
C ILE A 137 4.28 2.77 -19.87
N THR A 138 3.54 2.35 -20.89
CA THR A 138 2.48 1.34 -20.72
C THR A 138 3.07 -0.03 -20.99
N VAL A 139 3.17 -0.88 -19.97
CA VAL A 139 3.66 -2.26 -20.12
C VAL A 139 2.51 -3.20 -20.43
N SER A 140 2.57 -3.87 -21.59
CA SER A 140 1.70 -4.98 -21.96
C SER A 140 2.46 -6.30 -21.86
N GLY A 141 1.94 -7.24 -21.06
CA GLY A 141 2.59 -8.54 -20.84
C GLY A 141 3.77 -8.50 -19.87
N LEU A 142 4.80 -9.32 -20.14
CA LEU A 142 5.97 -9.44 -19.27
C LEU A 142 6.91 -8.25 -19.47
N PRO A 143 7.29 -7.52 -18.41
CA PRO A 143 8.18 -6.38 -18.55
C PRO A 143 9.56 -6.80 -19.10
N PRO A 144 10.19 -5.99 -19.98
CA PRO A 144 11.44 -6.36 -20.65
C PRO A 144 12.57 -6.74 -19.69
N GLU A 145 12.65 -6.09 -18.52
CA GLU A 145 13.65 -6.41 -17.50
C GLU A 145 13.53 -7.84 -16.96
N PHE A 146 12.35 -8.46 -17.02
CA PHE A 146 12.13 -9.84 -16.57
C PHE A 146 12.13 -10.86 -17.72
N ALA A 147 12.33 -10.44 -18.96
CA ALA A 147 12.17 -11.30 -20.15
C ALA A 147 13.13 -12.49 -20.17
N SER A 148 14.30 -12.37 -19.54
CA SER A 148 15.30 -13.45 -19.45
C SER A 148 15.20 -14.29 -18.17
N GLU A 149 14.28 -13.94 -17.26
CA GLU A 149 14.15 -14.63 -15.98
C GLU A 149 13.30 -15.90 -16.11
N PRO A 150 13.62 -16.96 -15.36
CA PRO A 150 12.76 -18.14 -15.30
C PRO A 150 11.36 -17.77 -14.80
N MET A 151 10.32 -18.20 -15.53
CA MET A 151 8.93 -17.89 -15.18
C MET A 151 8.56 -18.30 -13.75
N ALA A 152 9.10 -19.42 -13.26
CA ALA A 152 8.89 -19.87 -11.88
C ALA A 152 9.41 -18.85 -10.85
N SER A 153 10.55 -18.20 -11.11
CA SER A 153 11.12 -17.17 -10.25
C SER A 153 10.27 -15.90 -10.23
N ILE A 154 9.73 -15.51 -11.38
CA ILE A 154 8.83 -14.35 -11.52
C ILE A 154 7.52 -14.60 -10.76
N ILE A 155 6.92 -15.78 -10.92
CA ILE A 155 5.70 -16.18 -10.20
C ILE A 155 5.97 -16.21 -8.70
N PHE A 156 7.09 -16.80 -8.28
CA PHE A 156 7.47 -16.84 -6.86
C PHE A 156 7.62 -15.43 -6.28
N PHE A 157 8.37 -14.56 -6.97
CA PHE A 157 8.50 -13.15 -6.58
C PHE A 157 7.12 -12.48 -6.48
N GLN A 158 6.27 -12.60 -7.49
CA GLN A 158 4.97 -11.95 -7.53
C GLN A 158 4.06 -12.41 -6.38
N LEU A 159 4.03 -13.70 -6.06
CA LEU A 159 3.21 -14.23 -4.96
C LEU A 159 3.67 -13.69 -3.60
N PHE A 160 4.98 -13.66 -3.36
CA PHE A 160 5.54 -13.14 -2.11
C PHE A 160 5.39 -11.62 -2.01
N PHE A 161 5.66 -10.90 -3.09
CA PHE A 161 5.45 -9.46 -3.16
C PHE A 161 3.98 -9.13 -2.88
N MET A 162 3.03 -9.80 -3.53
CA MET A 162 1.61 -9.58 -3.31
C MET A 162 1.20 -9.86 -1.86
N PHE A 163 1.71 -10.94 -1.25
CA PHE A 163 1.45 -11.24 0.15
C PHE A 163 1.93 -10.10 1.07
N PHE A 164 3.20 -9.70 0.95
CA PHE A 164 3.76 -8.67 1.82
C PHE A 164 3.23 -7.27 1.52
N ASN A 165 2.93 -6.96 0.26
CA ASN A 165 2.31 -5.71 -0.13
C ASN A 165 0.94 -5.57 0.55
N ILE A 166 0.08 -6.58 0.43
CA ILE A 166 -1.27 -6.52 0.99
C ILE A 166 -1.24 -6.60 2.51
N PHE A 167 -0.61 -7.63 3.09
CA PHE A 167 -0.62 -7.80 4.54
C PHE A 167 0.27 -6.78 5.24
N GLY A 168 1.41 -6.41 4.68
CA GLY A 168 2.28 -5.40 5.26
C GLY A 168 1.59 -4.05 5.37
N GLU A 169 0.96 -3.60 4.29
CA GLU A 169 0.18 -2.35 4.31
C GLU A 169 -1.06 -2.45 5.19
N GLU A 170 -1.92 -3.46 5.00
CA GLU A 170 -3.19 -3.49 5.72
C GLU A 170 -3.04 -3.73 7.23
N LEU A 171 -2.06 -4.52 7.66
CA LEU A 171 -1.77 -4.69 9.09
C LEU A 171 -1.17 -3.42 9.69
N TRP A 172 -0.29 -2.72 8.98
CA TRP A 172 0.31 -1.48 9.46
C TRP A 172 -0.69 -0.33 9.48
N TRP A 173 -1.31 -0.01 8.34
CA TRP A 173 -2.19 1.14 8.18
C TRP A 173 -3.54 0.93 8.87
N ARG A 174 -4.30 -0.11 8.50
CA ARG A 174 -5.69 -0.30 8.94
C ARG A 174 -5.78 -1.11 10.22
N GLY A 175 -4.84 -2.02 10.41
CA GLY A 175 -4.76 -2.87 11.58
C GLY A 175 -4.12 -2.20 12.80
N TYR A 176 -2.99 -1.51 12.64
CA TYR A 176 -2.26 -0.92 13.77
C TYR A 176 -2.55 0.58 13.95
N ILE A 177 -2.36 1.39 12.91
CA ILE A 177 -2.40 2.87 12.96
C ILE A 177 -3.83 3.41 13.06
N LEU A 178 -4.72 3.01 12.14
CA LEU A 178 -6.08 3.55 12.05
C LEU A 178 -6.84 3.45 13.39
N PRO A 179 -6.84 2.32 14.12
CA PRO A 179 -7.53 2.22 15.41
C PRO A 179 -7.01 3.23 16.45
N ARG A 180 -5.71 3.59 16.39
CA ARG A 180 -5.12 4.59 17.29
C ARG A 180 -5.52 6.01 16.89
N GLN A 181 -5.58 6.29 15.59
CA GLN A 181 -6.07 7.59 15.10
C GLN A 181 -7.56 7.78 15.39
N GLU A 182 -8.37 6.72 15.36
CA GLU A 182 -9.79 6.77 15.72
C GLU A 182 -10.02 7.28 17.15
N LEU A 183 -9.13 6.90 18.07
CA LEU A 183 -9.16 7.38 19.45
C LEU A 183 -8.81 8.87 19.57
N ALA A 184 -8.01 9.41 18.65
CA ALA A 184 -7.57 10.81 18.67
C ALA A 184 -8.48 11.75 17.87
N HIS A 185 -9.02 11.28 16.74
CA HIS A 185 -9.69 12.13 15.74
C HIS A 185 -11.17 11.74 15.50
N GLY A 186 -11.64 10.65 16.11
CA GLY A 186 -13.04 10.25 16.10
C GLY A 186 -13.60 10.12 14.68
N LYS A 187 -14.74 10.76 14.41
CA LYS A 187 -15.49 10.65 13.14
C LYS A 187 -14.73 11.16 11.89
N HIS A 188 -13.70 11.99 12.05
CA HIS A 188 -12.93 12.55 10.93
C HIS A 188 -11.67 11.72 10.60
N THR A 189 -11.45 10.62 11.30
CA THR A 189 -10.24 9.80 11.14
C THR A 189 -10.02 9.32 9.71
N TRP A 190 -11.08 8.92 9.01
CA TRP A 190 -10.98 8.44 7.62
C TRP A 190 -10.41 9.49 6.68
N LEU A 191 -10.73 10.78 6.89
CA LEU A 191 -10.20 11.87 6.08
C LEU A 191 -8.70 12.04 6.35
N ILE A 192 -8.32 12.10 7.63
CA ILE A 192 -6.91 12.25 8.04
C ILE A 192 -6.08 11.04 7.56
N HIS A 193 -6.55 9.83 7.82
CA HIS A 193 -5.86 8.60 7.46
C HIS A 193 -5.76 8.44 5.95
N GLY A 194 -6.85 8.71 5.22
CA GLY A 194 -6.85 8.64 3.75
C GLY A 194 -5.88 9.65 3.14
N LEU A 195 -5.88 10.91 3.61
CA LEU A 195 -4.93 11.93 3.15
C LEU A 195 -3.48 11.55 3.45
N LEU A 196 -3.18 11.07 4.66
CA LEU A 196 -1.83 10.64 5.03
C LEU A 196 -1.37 9.42 4.22
N TRP A 197 -2.27 8.46 3.94
CA TRP A 197 -1.94 7.32 3.10
C TRP A 197 -1.75 7.71 1.63
N THR A 198 -2.51 8.69 1.12
CA THR A 198 -2.22 9.30 -0.19
C THR A 198 -0.83 9.92 -0.20
N LEU A 199 -0.51 10.78 0.78
CA LEU A 199 0.80 11.43 0.88
C LEU A 199 1.95 10.44 1.11
N PHE A 200 1.66 9.27 1.67
CA PHE A 200 2.65 8.22 1.81
C PHE A 200 3.25 7.82 0.45
N HIS A 201 2.44 7.86 -0.61
CA HIS A 201 2.82 7.58 -2.00
C HIS A 201 3.47 8.76 -2.72
N SER A 202 3.99 9.77 -2.01
CA SER A 202 4.67 10.91 -2.65
C SER A 202 5.91 10.51 -3.47
N PHE A 203 6.48 9.32 -3.25
CA PHE A 203 7.48 8.72 -4.14
C PHE A 203 6.93 8.37 -5.53
N TRP A 204 5.61 8.39 -5.74
CA TRP A 204 4.92 8.37 -7.02
C TRP A 204 3.99 9.58 -7.10
N TRP A 205 4.55 10.79 -6.99
CA TRP A 205 3.77 12.03 -6.89
C TRP A 205 2.74 12.21 -8.02
N TRP A 206 3.02 11.69 -9.21
CA TRP A 206 2.10 11.72 -10.37
C TRP A 206 0.81 10.91 -10.14
N ASN A 207 0.81 9.94 -9.22
CA ASN A 207 -0.34 9.09 -8.91
C ASN A 207 -1.21 9.60 -7.75
N LEU A 208 -0.82 10.69 -7.06
CA LEU A 208 -1.49 11.11 -5.82
C LEU A 208 -2.99 11.40 -6.01
N LEU A 209 -3.36 12.08 -7.10
CA LEU A 209 -4.75 12.41 -7.39
C LEU A 209 -5.57 11.19 -7.84
N VAL A 210 -4.92 10.22 -8.49
CA VAL A 210 -5.53 8.94 -8.86
C VAL A 210 -5.84 8.11 -7.61
N LEU A 211 -4.91 8.07 -6.66
CA LEU A 211 -5.02 7.29 -5.43
C LEU A 211 -5.98 7.89 -4.40
N LEU A 212 -6.12 9.21 -4.38
CA LEU A 212 -6.84 9.94 -3.32
C LEU A 212 -8.28 9.43 -3.07
N PRO A 213 -9.14 9.23 -4.08
CA PRO A 213 -10.50 8.72 -3.84
C PRO A 213 -10.49 7.33 -3.20
N GLY A 214 -9.66 6.42 -3.71
CA GLY A 214 -9.53 5.06 -3.18
C GLY A 214 -8.99 5.04 -1.75
N ALA A 215 -7.99 5.89 -1.47
CA ALA A 215 -7.42 6.08 -0.13
C ALA A 215 -8.47 6.49 0.91
N LEU A 216 -9.27 7.50 0.56
CA LEU A 216 -10.36 8.00 1.40
C LEU A 216 -11.45 6.95 1.60
N ALA A 217 -11.85 6.27 0.53
CA ALA A 217 -12.88 5.21 0.60
C ALA A 217 -12.42 4.02 1.45
N ALA A 218 -11.18 3.55 1.27
CA ALA A 218 -10.62 2.46 2.06
C ALA A 218 -10.56 2.83 3.55
N ALA A 219 -10.08 4.04 3.88
CA ALA A 219 -10.05 4.54 5.25
C ALA A 219 -11.46 4.66 5.85
N PHE A 220 -12.44 5.13 5.07
CA PHE A 220 -13.84 5.23 5.49
C PHE A 220 -14.44 3.86 5.79
N VAL A 221 -14.27 2.88 4.89
CA VAL A 221 -14.79 1.52 5.07
C VAL A 221 -14.14 0.85 6.28
N ALA A 222 -12.82 0.98 6.42
CA ALA A 222 -12.07 0.45 7.57
C ALA A 222 -12.58 1.04 8.89
N GLN A 223 -12.79 2.37 8.93
CA GLN A 223 -13.31 3.04 10.10
C GLN A 223 -14.77 2.67 10.41
N LYS A 224 -15.62 2.58 9.38
CA LYS A 224 -17.05 2.31 9.53
C LYS A 224 -17.31 0.88 10.00
N LEU A 225 -16.64 -0.09 9.39
CA LEU A 225 -16.93 -1.51 9.61
C LEU A 225 -16.03 -2.15 10.66
N LYS A 226 -14.92 -1.47 11.04
CA LYS A 226 -13.97 -1.98 12.05
C LYS A 226 -13.50 -3.40 11.73
N ASN A 227 -13.27 -3.69 10.45
CA ASN A 227 -12.90 -5.00 9.95
C ASN A 227 -11.85 -4.86 8.84
N THR A 228 -10.59 -5.16 9.16
CA THR A 228 -9.46 -5.03 8.25
C THR A 228 -9.48 -6.10 7.16
N THR A 229 -10.11 -7.25 7.39
CA THR A 229 -10.24 -8.33 6.39
C THR A 229 -10.92 -7.84 5.11
N ILE A 230 -11.87 -6.90 5.22
CA ILE A 230 -12.54 -6.30 4.06
C ILE A 230 -11.53 -5.60 3.15
N LEU A 231 -10.58 -4.87 3.74
CA LEU A 231 -9.56 -4.14 2.99
C LEU A 231 -8.50 -5.09 2.44
N ILE A 232 -8.10 -6.13 3.19
CA ILE A 232 -7.20 -7.16 2.68
C ILE A 232 -7.76 -7.78 1.39
N LEU A 233 -9.05 -8.15 1.39
CA LEU A 233 -9.68 -8.75 0.21
C LEU A 233 -9.89 -7.75 -0.92
N ALA A 234 -10.33 -6.52 -0.62
CA ALA A 234 -10.49 -5.49 -1.64
C ALA A 234 -9.14 -5.11 -2.27
N HIS A 235 -8.10 -4.97 -1.45
CA HIS A 235 -6.74 -4.66 -1.88
C HIS A 235 -6.16 -5.80 -2.75
N LEU A 236 -6.42 -7.06 -2.40
CA LEU A 236 -6.08 -8.23 -3.23
C LEU A 236 -6.78 -8.19 -4.59
N LEU A 237 -8.09 -7.95 -4.62
CA LEU A 237 -8.86 -7.86 -5.86
C LEU A 237 -8.35 -6.73 -6.76
N VAL A 238 -8.09 -5.55 -6.19
CA VAL A 238 -7.60 -4.39 -6.95
C VAL A 238 -6.20 -4.65 -7.52
N ASN A 239 -5.26 -5.21 -6.74
CA ASN A 239 -3.93 -5.52 -7.27
C ASN A 239 -3.93 -6.65 -8.30
N SER A 240 -4.80 -7.65 -8.12
CA SER A 240 -4.88 -8.79 -9.05
C SER A 240 -5.57 -8.42 -10.36
N LEU A 241 -6.68 -7.68 -10.29
CA LEU A 241 -7.47 -7.30 -11.46
C LEU A 241 -6.98 -6.01 -12.12
N GLY A 242 -6.40 -5.08 -11.37
CA GLY A 242 -5.92 -3.80 -11.90
C GLY A 242 -4.88 -3.99 -13.00
N GLY A 243 -3.92 -4.90 -12.80
CA GLY A 243 -2.95 -5.26 -13.84
C GLY A 243 -3.60 -5.86 -15.09
N VAL A 244 -4.60 -6.73 -14.91
CA VAL A 244 -5.32 -7.38 -16.02
C VAL A 244 -6.18 -6.38 -16.80
N ILE A 245 -6.88 -5.47 -16.12
CA ILE A 245 -7.76 -4.48 -16.75
C ILE A 245 -6.93 -3.47 -17.58
N VAL A 246 -5.81 -3.00 -17.04
CA VAL A 246 -4.90 -2.10 -17.79
C VAL A 246 -4.33 -2.78 -19.03
N MET A 247 -4.03 -4.09 -18.96
CA MET A 247 -3.58 -4.85 -20.13
C MET A 247 -4.68 -5.01 -21.20
N LEU A 248 -5.94 -5.22 -20.80
CA LEU A 248 -7.07 -5.40 -21.72
C LEU A 248 -7.58 -4.11 -22.38
N ILE A 249 -7.44 -2.96 -21.72
CA ILE A 249 -7.85 -1.66 -22.27
C ILE A 249 -6.85 -1.17 -23.33
N ASN A 250 -5.59 -1.61 -23.23
CA ASN A 250 -4.50 -1.19 -24.11
C ASN A 250 -4.13 -2.24 -25.18
N SER A 251 -4.93 -3.29 -25.34
CA SER A 251 -4.83 -4.32 -26.38
C SER A 251 -5.86 -4.11 -27.48
#